data_AF-A0A7S3G0L1-F1
#
_entry.id   AF-A0A7S3G0L1-F1
#
_cell.length_a   1.000
_cell.length_b   1.000
_cell.length_c   1.000
_cell.angle_alpha   90.00
_cell.angle_beta   90.00
_cell.angle_gamma   90.00
#
_symmetry.space_group_name_H-M   'P 1'
#
loop_
_entity.id
_entity.type
_entity.pdbx_description
1 polymer ?
#
loop_
_entity_poly.entity_id
_entity_poly.type
_entity_poly.pdbx_seq_one_letter_code
_entity_poly.pdbx_strand_id
1 'polypeptide(L)'
;MDYGGVHRLPSQCVLARLDSAAAKQCSRILRFLGRVSKEIYFEFSSQPDALRGKVLMFRAANPGRSAACQFWLGSSFFESFGLDEDNIQGWCAAKSLGAVCKALEKVDSAEISVLSDSLLFSCSTGGELAVHKEFCVRYADTPPRKFTFKRQAGDHVVSLEASLLSRCLSSIPESSDLVLSLDPDGLFIKTTDAKHGCVADQAVSTSLRLSSSDFDNIKFGEGPSPSCLSIEVKDLRLFLALVAGEGWKFHMFPRGPGDPVFIWSSQSEEEENIDLVSGGGVSAAMLLASASNAEDKQNFETISDIEAKQSRSNTNTARQHGTIDREQDIVLPNDDSDTEIGATPPRK
;
A
#
# COMPACT_ATOMS: atom_id res chain seq x y z
N MET A 1 10.53 27.99 -42.10
CA MET A 1 10.96 28.08 -40.69
C MET A 1 9.69 28.13 -39.87
N ASP A 2 9.18 26.97 -39.49
CA ASP A 2 8.01 26.86 -38.63
C ASP A 2 8.49 26.82 -37.17
N TYR A 3 8.12 27.85 -36.42
CA TYR A 3 8.24 27.82 -34.97
C TYR A 3 7.19 26.85 -34.43
N GLY A 4 7.63 25.60 -34.23
CA GLY A 4 6.87 24.52 -33.61
C GLY A 4 6.23 24.99 -32.31
N GLY A 5 4.94 24.69 -32.19
CA GLY A 5 4.04 25.20 -31.16
C GLY A 5 4.61 25.14 -29.76
N VAL A 6 4.56 26.29 -29.09
CA VAL A 6 4.57 26.36 -27.64
C VAL A 6 3.31 25.59 -27.19
N HIS A 7 3.48 24.33 -26.80
CA HIS A 7 2.52 23.66 -25.95
C HIS A 7 2.38 24.54 -24.70
N ARG A 8 1.33 25.36 -24.65
CA ARG A 8 0.88 25.96 -23.40
C ARG A 8 0.52 24.78 -22.51
N LEU A 9 1.38 24.46 -21.54
CA LEU A 9 1.00 23.63 -20.42
C LEU A 9 -0.25 24.26 -19.80
N PRO A 10 -1.30 23.47 -19.51
CA PRO A 10 -2.44 24.00 -18.79
C PRO A 10 -1.96 24.63 -17.48
N SER A 11 -2.61 25.75 -17.14
CA SER A 11 -2.54 26.44 -15.85
C SER A 11 -2.40 25.46 -14.69
N GLN A 12 -1.48 25.73 -13.75
CA GLN A 12 -1.33 25.02 -12.49
C GLN A 12 -2.70 24.63 -11.93
N CYS A 13 -3.02 23.34 -11.88
CA CYS A 13 -4.20 22.87 -11.17
C CYS A 13 -3.77 22.61 -9.71
N VAL A 14 -4.27 23.43 -8.78
CA VAL A 14 -4.17 23.13 -7.35
C VAL A 14 -5.05 21.91 -7.09
N LEU A 15 -4.43 20.80 -6.72
CA LEU A 15 -5.14 19.54 -6.55
C LEU A 15 -5.59 19.31 -5.11
N ALA A 16 -4.81 19.77 -4.12
CA ALA A 16 -5.11 19.50 -2.73
C ALA A 16 -4.63 20.64 -1.83
N ARG A 17 -5.54 21.18 -1.02
CA ARG A 17 -5.23 22.20 -0.03
C ARG A 17 -5.32 21.64 1.39
N LEU A 18 -4.31 21.92 2.18
CA LEU A 18 -4.12 21.46 3.54
C LEU A 18 -4.20 22.65 4.48
N ASP A 19 -4.97 22.50 5.55
CA ASP A 19 -4.84 23.39 6.70
C ASP A 19 -3.59 23.06 7.52
N SER A 20 -3.35 23.80 8.61
CA SER A 20 -2.17 23.61 9.47
C SER A 20 -2.10 22.19 10.07
N ALA A 21 -3.23 21.61 10.46
CA ALA A 21 -3.26 20.30 11.10
C ALA A 21 -2.97 19.18 10.08
N ALA A 22 -3.66 19.22 8.93
CA ALA A 22 -3.46 18.30 7.83
C ALA A 22 -2.04 18.41 7.25
N ALA A 23 -1.46 19.61 7.15
CA ALA A 23 -0.07 19.79 6.71
C ALA A 23 0.93 19.10 7.66
N LYS A 24 0.77 19.28 8.98
CA LYS A 24 1.61 18.61 9.99
C LYS A 24 1.48 17.10 9.94
N GLN A 25 0.25 16.60 9.78
CA GLN A 25 -0.01 15.16 9.66
C GLN A 25 0.58 14.57 8.38
N CYS A 26 0.39 15.22 7.23
CA CYS A 26 1.01 14.86 5.95
C CYS A 26 2.54 14.82 6.06
N SER A 27 3.14 15.81 6.75
CA SER A 27 4.58 15.83 7.03
C SER A 27 5.05 14.58 7.79
N ARG A 28 4.32 14.18 8.84
CA ARG A 28 4.65 12.99 9.65
C ARG A 28 4.54 11.71 8.84
N ILE A 29 3.50 11.59 8.00
CA ILE A 29 3.31 10.48 7.06
C ILE A 29 4.49 10.39 6.06
N LEU A 30 4.85 11.49 5.39
CA LEU A 30 5.94 11.50 4.41
C LEU A 30 7.30 11.18 5.06
N ARG A 31 7.55 11.66 6.28
CA ARG A 31 8.75 11.28 7.04
C ARG A 31 8.77 9.79 7.40
N PHE A 32 7.64 9.25 7.86
CA PHE A 32 7.50 7.83 8.14
C PHE A 32 7.84 7.01 6.89
N LEU A 33 7.22 7.33 5.75
CA LEU A 33 7.46 6.66 4.48
C LEU A 33 8.92 6.75 4.05
N GLY A 34 9.57 7.90 4.25
CA GLY A 34 10.98 8.09 3.95
C GLY A 34 11.94 7.33 4.88
N ARG A 35 11.47 6.85 6.04
CA ARG A 35 12.22 5.92 6.90
C ARG A 35 12.00 4.46 6.48
N VAL A 36 10.86 4.13 5.89
CA VAL A 36 10.58 2.80 5.33
C VAL A 36 11.33 2.57 4.02
N SER A 37 11.31 3.55 3.11
CA SER A 37 11.88 3.41 1.77
C SER A 37 12.61 4.65 1.28
N LYS A 38 13.50 4.44 0.30
CA LYS A 38 14.13 5.52 -0.47
C LYS A 38 13.21 6.07 -1.56
N GLU A 39 12.17 5.32 -1.92
CA GLU A 39 11.21 5.64 -2.98
C GLU A 39 9.80 5.77 -2.37
N ILE A 40 9.12 6.87 -2.66
CA ILE A 40 7.74 7.09 -2.25
C ILE A 40 6.89 7.22 -3.50
N TYR A 41 5.94 6.30 -3.65
CA TYR A 41 4.95 6.31 -4.71
C TYR A 41 3.75 7.13 -4.24
N PHE A 42 3.14 7.86 -5.17
CA PHE A 42 1.90 8.57 -4.92
C PHE A 42 0.90 8.33 -6.04
N GLU A 43 -0.38 8.50 -5.72
CA GLU A 43 -1.48 8.39 -6.65
C GLU A 43 -2.61 9.32 -6.21
N PHE A 44 -2.95 10.31 -7.03
CA PHE A 44 -4.20 11.05 -6.93
C PHE A 44 -5.23 10.26 -7.72
N SER A 45 -6.32 9.83 -7.09
CA SER A 45 -7.30 8.99 -7.76
C SER A 45 -8.73 9.51 -7.57
N SER A 46 -9.48 9.49 -8.67
CA SER A 46 -10.93 9.64 -8.76
C SER A 46 -11.52 8.27 -9.12
N GLN A 47 -11.50 7.29 -8.20
CA GLN A 47 -12.15 6.02 -8.53
C GLN A 47 -13.68 6.19 -8.52
N PRO A 48 -14.38 5.81 -9.61
CA PRO A 48 -15.84 5.86 -9.68
C PRO A 48 -16.52 4.69 -8.95
N ASP A 49 -15.76 3.70 -8.47
CA ASP A 49 -16.32 2.64 -7.63
C ASP A 49 -16.82 3.25 -6.32
N ALA A 50 -18.12 3.06 -6.09
CA ALA A 50 -19.07 3.87 -5.29
C ALA A 50 -18.74 4.14 -3.81
N LEU A 51 -17.52 3.85 -3.35
CA LEU A 51 -17.11 3.93 -1.94
C LEU A 51 -15.81 4.70 -1.73
N ARG A 52 -15.02 4.99 -2.78
CA ARG A 52 -13.76 5.72 -2.66
C ARG A 52 -13.88 7.02 -3.44
N GLY A 53 -14.28 8.09 -2.75
CA GLY A 53 -14.22 9.45 -3.31
C GLY A 53 -12.79 9.85 -3.71
N LYS A 54 -12.60 11.12 -4.08
CA LYS A 54 -11.27 11.64 -4.43
C LYS A 54 -10.27 11.38 -3.29
N VAL A 55 -9.14 10.75 -3.60
CA VAL A 55 -8.13 10.30 -2.62
C VAL A 55 -6.72 10.59 -3.10
N LEU A 56 -5.85 11.00 -2.19
CA LEU A 56 -4.40 10.97 -2.39
C LEU A 56 -3.83 9.79 -1.61
N MET A 57 -3.15 8.89 -2.32
CA MET A 57 -2.49 7.74 -1.74
C MET A 57 -0.98 7.92 -1.76
N PHE A 58 -0.32 7.54 -0.67
CA PHE A 58 1.13 7.39 -0.62
C PHE A 58 1.50 5.95 -0.30
N ARG A 59 2.54 5.41 -0.94
CA ARG A 59 3.01 4.04 -0.73
C ARG A 59 4.52 3.99 -0.63
N ALA A 60 5.02 3.12 0.24
CA ALA A 60 6.43 2.79 0.32
C ALA A 60 6.58 1.31 0.69
N ALA A 61 7.62 0.68 0.15
CA ALA A 61 8.06 -0.64 0.58
C ALA A 61 9.54 -0.61 0.89
N ASN A 62 9.94 -1.32 1.95
CA ASN A 62 11.32 -1.40 2.33
C ASN A 62 12.15 -2.14 1.23
N PRO A 63 13.48 -1.96 1.16
CA PRO A 63 14.29 -2.54 0.09
C PRO A 63 14.23 -4.07 0.01
N GLY A 64 14.07 -4.74 1.17
CA GLY A 64 13.91 -6.19 1.26
C GLY A 64 12.49 -6.68 0.92
N ARG A 65 11.58 -5.75 0.63
CA ARG A 65 10.14 -5.92 0.45
C ARG A 65 9.41 -6.57 1.62
N SER A 66 10.06 -6.94 2.71
CA SER A 66 9.43 -7.54 3.90
C SER A 66 8.41 -6.63 4.59
N ALA A 67 8.42 -5.32 4.32
CA ALA A 67 7.41 -4.40 4.80
C ALA A 67 6.92 -3.50 3.67
N ALA A 68 5.60 -3.38 3.55
CA ALA A 68 4.94 -2.42 2.66
C ALA A 68 3.91 -1.61 3.46
N CYS A 69 3.77 -0.34 3.14
CA CYS A 69 2.84 0.56 3.80
C CYS A 69 2.13 1.45 2.79
N GLN A 70 0.89 1.77 3.10
CA GLN A 70 0.04 2.61 2.28
C GLN A 70 -0.78 3.53 3.17
N PHE A 71 -0.84 4.81 2.80
CA PHE A 71 -1.70 5.80 3.42
C PHE A 71 -2.72 6.27 2.41
N TRP A 72 -3.97 6.39 2.84
CA TRP A 72 -5.05 7.00 2.10
C TRP A 72 -5.46 8.29 2.79
N LEU A 73 -5.40 9.38 2.05
CA LEU A 73 -5.87 10.69 2.47
C LEU A 73 -7.16 10.97 1.70
N GLY A 74 -8.30 10.77 2.34
CA GLY A 74 -9.61 11.01 1.72
C GLY A 74 -9.88 12.50 1.52
N SER A 75 -10.87 12.85 0.70
CA SER A 75 -11.20 14.25 0.38
C SER A 75 -11.39 15.14 1.61
N SER A 76 -11.97 14.63 2.70
CA SER A 76 -12.18 15.40 3.95
C SER A 76 -10.93 15.63 4.79
N PHE A 77 -9.79 15.02 4.45
CA PHE A 77 -8.49 15.38 5.01
C PHE A 77 -8.02 16.77 4.52
N PHE A 78 -8.54 17.20 3.37
CA PHE A 78 -8.16 18.44 2.72
C PHE A 78 -9.21 19.52 2.93
N GLU A 79 -8.77 20.78 3.02
CA GLU A 79 -9.67 21.94 2.97
C GLU A 79 -10.37 22.01 1.60
N SER A 80 -9.66 21.64 0.54
CA SER A 80 -10.21 21.44 -0.79
C SER A 80 -9.42 20.39 -1.56
N PHE A 81 -10.11 19.61 -2.41
CA PHE A 81 -9.48 18.60 -3.26
C PHE A 81 -10.06 18.61 -4.69
N GLY A 82 -9.25 19.09 -5.63
CA GLY A 82 -9.51 19.14 -7.06
C GLY A 82 -8.78 18.01 -7.79
N LEU A 83 -9.41 17.48 -8.82
CA LEU A 83 -8.73 16.55 -9.73
C LEU A 83 -9.41 16.71 -11.09
N ASP A 84 -8.68 17.31 -12.02
CA ASP A 84 -9.19 17.65 -13.36
C ASP A 84 -8.97 16.51 -14.37
N GLU A 85 -7.96 15.66 -14.14
CA GLU A 85 -7.64 14.50 -14.97
C GLU A 85 -7.77 13.19 -14.18
N ASP A 86 -8.19 12.12 -14.86
CA ASP A 86 -8.29 10.82 -14.21
C ASP A 86 -6.91 10.26 -13.86
N ASN A 87 -6.69 10.06 -12.57
CA ASN A 87 -5.60 9.28 -11.98
C ASN A 87 -4.17 9.75 -12.33
N ILE A 88 -3.62 10.66 -11.52
CA ILE A 88 -2.21 11.08 -11.60
C ILE A 88 -1.37 10.19 -10.67
N GLN A 89 -0.30 9.58 -11.20
CA GLN A 89 0.53 8.65 -10.43
C GLN A 89 2.01 8.81 -10.77
N GLY A 90 2.85 8.58 -9.77
CA GLY A 90 4.30 8.62 -9.96
C GLY A 90 5.06 8.21 -8.72
N TRP A 91 6.37 8.35 -8.76
CA TRP A 91 7.22 8.18 -7.59
C TRP A 91 8.31 9.23 -7.52
N CYS A 92 8.72 9.55 -6.31
CA CYS A 92 9.81 10.47 -6.05
C CYS A 92 10.77 9.89 -5.00
N ALA A 93 11.98 10.45 -4.95
CA ALA A 93 12.96 10.08 -3.93
C ALA A 93 12.51 10.62 -2.56
N ALA A 94 12.52 9.79 -1.52
CA ALA A 94 12.20 10.21 -0.17
C ALA A 94 13.09 11.38 0.31
N LYS A 95 14.35 11.41 -0.13
CA LYS A 95 15.30 12.47 0.20
C LYS A 95 14.84 13.85 -0.29
N SER A 96 14.20 13.96 -1.45
CA SER A 96 13.70 15.25 -1.96
C SER A 96 12.53 15.81 -1.16
N LEU A 97 11.79 14.96 -0.44
CA LEU A 97 10.70 15.39 0.43
C LEU A 97 11.18 15.91 1.79
N GLY A 98 12.46 15.72 2.17
CA GLY A 98 12.95 16.10 3.50
C GLY A 98 12.80 17.60 3.82
N ALA A 99 13.01 18.48 2.84
CA ALA A 99 12.82 19.93 3.01
C ALA A 99 11.32 20.30 3.07
N VAL A 100 10.51 19.65 2.22
CA VAL A 100 9.05 19.79 2.22
C VAL A 100 8.47 19.43 3.58
N CYS A 101 8.85 18.28 4.15
CA CYS A 101 8.38 17.85 5.45
C CYS A 101 8.66 18.90 6.54
N LYS A 102 9.88 19.46 6.57
CA LYS A 102 10.25 20.51 7.54
C LYS A 102 9.44 21.79 7.37
N ALA A 103 9.06 22.13 6.15
CA ALA A 103 8.20 23.29 5.89
C ALA A 103 6.77 23.02 6.38
N LEU A 104 6.19 21.88 6.01
CA LEU A 104 4.83 21.48 6.39
C LEU A 104 4.58 21.42 7.91
N GLU A 105 5.61 21.27 8.74
CA GLU A 105 5.48 21.33 10.21
C GLU A 105 5.15 22.71 10.77
N LYS A 106 5.48 23.77 10.03
CA LYS A 106 5.52 25.15 10.53
C LYS A 106 4.63 26.09 9.75
N VAL A 107 3.67 25.55 9.01
CA VAL A 107 2.77 26.31 8.12
C VAL A 107 1.37 26.40 8.70
N ASP A 108 0.66 27.42 8.26
CA ASP A 108 -0.76 27.60 8.54
C ASP A 108 -1.62 26.99 7.42
N SER A 109 -1.10 26.96 6.20
CA SER A 109 -1.69 26.23 5.07
C SER A 109 -0.63 25.74 4.09
N ALA A 110 -0.96 24.70 3.33
CA ALA A 110 -0.15 24.22 2.23
C ALA A 110 -1.01 23.77 1.06
N GLU A 111 -0.47 23.85 -0.15
CA GLU A 111 -1.11 23.39 -1.38
C GLU A 111 -0.19 22.39 -2.07
N ILE A 112 -0.77 21.32 -2.61
CA ILE A 112 -0.08 20.32 -3.43
C ILE A 112 -0.69 20.42 -4.84
N SER A 113 0.16 20.72 -5.80
CA SER A 113 -0.19 20.81 -7.22
C SER A 113 0.67 19.83 -8.00
N VAL A 114 0.10 19.21 -9.03
CA VAL A 114 0.88 18.41 -9.98
C VAL A 114 1.24 19.30 -11.16
N LEU A 115 2.52 19.28 -11.50
CA LEU A 115 3.08 19.79 -12.74
C LEU A 115 3.48 18.60 -13.61
N SER A 116 3.82 18.83 -14.87
CA SER A 116 4.12 17.78 -15.84
C SER A 116 5.18 16.75 -15.41
N ASP A 117 6.15 17.15 -14.57
CA ASP A 117 7.28 16.30 -14.14
C ASP A 117 7.58 16.42 -12.64
N SER A 118 6.71 17.11 -11.90
CA SER A 118 6.99 17.49 -10.51
C SER A 118 5.74 17.72 -9.68
N LEU A 119 5.86 17.45 -8.38
CA LEU A 119 4.91 17.88 -7.37
C LEU A 119 5.37 19.23 -6.83
N LEU A 120 4.50 20.24 -6.90
CA LEU A 120 4.72 21.55 -6.31
C LEU A 120 4.02 21.59 -4.94
N PHE A 121 4.81 21.82 -3.90
CA PHE A 121 4.32 22.09 -2.55
C PHE A 121 4.46 23.57 -2.25
N SER A 122 3.35 24.29 -2.16
CA SER A 122 3.31 25.71 -1.83
C SER A 122 2.89 25.87 -0.38
N CYS A 123 3.79 26.35 0.46
CA CYS A 123 3.69 26.40 1.92
C CYS A 123 3.57 27.86 2.39
N SER A 124 2.55 28.17 3.18
CA SER A 124 2.27 29.54 3.63
C SER A 124 2.18 29.62 5.16
N THR A 125 2.82 30.63 5.75
CA THR A 125 2.61 31.04 7.14
C THR A 125 1.78 32.32 7.17
N GLY A 126 0.77 32.39 8.03
CA GLY A 126 0.00 33.57 8.36
C GLY A 126 0.72 34.47 9.38
N GLY A 127 0.23 35.70 9.52
CA GLY A 127 0.78 36.74 10.38
C GLY A 127 1.18 38.01 9.61
N GLU A 128 1.73 39.01 10.32
CA GLU A 128 2.13 40.30 9.73
C GLU A 128 3.20 40.17 8.63
N LEU A 129 4.01 39.11 8.69
CA LEU A 129 5.01 38.78 7.67
C LEU A 129 4.70 37.41 7.09
N ALA A 130 3.67 37.34 6.23
CA ALA A 130 3.30 36.11 5.55
C ALA A 130 4.47 35.61 4.70
N VAL A 131 5.02 34.44 5.04
CA VAL A 131 6.11 33.80 4.29
C VAL A 131 5.51 32.73 3.40
N HIS A 132 5.79 32.83 2.10
CA HIS A 132 5.43 31.83 1.12
C HIS A 132 6.67 31.10 0.62
N LYS A 133 6.63 29.76 0.60
CA LYS A 133 7.73 28.90 0.14
C LYS A 133 7.20 27.85 -0.81
N GLU A 134 7.87 27.71 -1.95
CA GLU A 134 7.54 26.70 -2.94
C GLU A 134 8.64 25.64 -3.01
N PHE A 135 8.23 24.38 -3.08
CA PHE A 135 9.13 23.25 -3.23
C PHE A 135 8.69 22.41 -4.42
N CYS A 136 9.56 22.31 -5.42
CA CYS A 136 9.34 21.49 -6.58
C CYS A 136 10.06 20.14 -6.41
N VAL A 137 9.28 19.06 -6.30
CA VAL A 137 9.78 17.69 -6.15
C VAL A 137 9.57 16.95 -7.45
N ARG A 138 10.66 16.70 -8.18
CA ARG A 138 10.60 15.89 -9.40
C ARG A 138 10.11 14.48 -9.10
N TYR A 139 9.27 13.97 -9.97
CA TYR A 139 8.83 12.57 -9.95
C TYR A 139 9.03 11.94 -11.33
N ALA A 140 8.95 10.62 -11.38
CA ALA A 140 8.90 9.88 -12.63
C ALA A 140 7.55 9.17 -12.75
N ASP A 141 6.96 9.24 -13.94
CA ASP A 141 5.78 8.46 -14.31
C ASP A 141 6.15 6.98 -14.27
N THR A 142 5.49 6.21 -13.42
CA THR A 142 5.69 4.77 -13.35
C THR A 142 4.38 4.13 -12.92
N PRO A 143 4.00 2.97 -13.49
CA PRO A 143 2.85 2.24 -12.99
C PRO A 143 2.99 2.01 -11.47
N PRO A 144 1.89 2.19 -10.72
CA PRO A 144 1.94 2.19 -9.27
C PRO A 144 2.28 0.79 -8.81
N ARG A 145 3.22 0.69 -7.85
CA ARG A 145 3.38 -0.55 -7.08
C ARG A 145 2.12 -0.72 -6.23
N LYS A 146 1.16 -1.47 -6.75
CA LYS A 146 -0.08 -1.81 -6.05
C LYS A 146 0.22 -2.94 -5.08
N PHE A 147 -0.07 -2.70 -3.81
CA PHE A 147 -0.10 -3.73 -2.78
C PHE A 147 -1.56 -4.05 -2.51
N THR A 148 -1.90 -5.33 -2.58
CA THR A 148 -3.26 -5.77 -2.25
C THR A 148 -3.32 -6.05 -0.75
N PHE A 149 -3.85 -5.07 -0.01
CA PHE A 149 -4.22 -5.23 1.38
C PHE A 149 -5.68 -5.68 1.41
N LYS A 150 -5.92 -6.96 1.65
CA LYS A 150 -7.28 -7.49 1.82
C LYS A 150 -7.34 -8.26 3.12
N ARG A 151 -8.34 -7.93 3.93
CA ARG A 151 -8.77 -8.79 5.03
C ARG A 151 -9.38 -10.05 4.41
N GLN A 152 -9.13 -11.21 4.99
CA GLN A 152 -9.78 -12.44 4.59
C GLN A 152 -10.86 -12.80 5.61
N ALA A 153 -11.95 -13.40 5.13
CA ALA A 153 -12.94 -13.99 6.00
C ALA A 153 -12.26 -15.09 6.83
N GLY A 154 -12.44 -15.05 8.16
CA GLY A 154 -11.77 -15.97 9.06
C GLY A 154 -10.40 -15.50 9.59
N ASP A 155 -9.96 -14.27 9.28
CA ASP A 155 -8.78 -13.67 9.93
C ASP A 155 -9.00 -13.51 11.44
N HIS A 156 -7.97 -13.80 12.25
CA HIS A 156 -7.96 -13.36 13.64
C HIS A 156 -7.89 -11.83 13.66
N VAL A 157 -8.50 -11.19 14.66
CA VAL A 157 -8.53 -9.74 14.82
C VAL A 157 -8.04 -9.38 16.20
N VAL A 158 -7.06 -8.48 16.26
CA VAL A 158 -6.51 -7.95 17.49
C VAL A 158 -6.56 -6.42 17.42
N SER A 159 -7.42 -5.82 18.25
CA SER A 159 -7.52 -4.37 18.42
C SER A 159 -7.00 -3.97 19.80
N LEU A 160 -6.09 -2.99 19.84
CA LEU A 160 -5.55 -2.45 21.09
C LEU A 160 -5.01 -1.04 20.87
N GLU A 161 -4.77 -0.32 21.97
CA GLU A 161 -4.13 0.98 21.91
C GLU A 161 -2.69 0.88 21.36
N ALA A 162 -2.40 1.58 20.28
CA ALA A 162 -1.05 1.59 19.68
C ALA A 162 0.02 2.06 20.67
N SER A 163 -0.33 2.96 21.60
CA SER A 163 0.58 3.47 22.63
C SER A 163 0.98 2.37 23.62
N LEU A 164 0.06 1.45 23.94
CA LEU A 164 0.34 0.29 24.79
C LEU A 164 1.36 -0.62 24.12
N LEU A 165 1.09 -1.04 22.88
CA LEU A 165 2.01 -1.91 22.14
C LEU A 165 3.37 -1.23 21.91
N SER A 166 3.38 0.07 21.60
CA SER A 166 4.62 0.85 21.46
C SER A 166 5.45 0.86 22.76
N ARG A 167 4.81 1.03 23.92
CA ARG A 167 5.49 0.97 25.22
C ARG A 167 6.05 -0.43 25.50
N CYS A 168 5.26 -1.47 25.25
CA CYS A 168 5.68 -2.86 25.41
C CYS A 168 6.90 -3.19 24.55
N LEU A 169 6.93 -2.69 23.32
CA LEU A 169 8.06 -2.93 22.43
C LEU A 169 9.26 -2.05 22.78
N SER A 170 9.14 -0.94 23.51
CA SER A 170 10.24 0.02 23.71
C SER A 170 11.54 -0.57 24.30
N SER A 171 11.45 -1.62 25.10
CA SER A 171 12.59 -2.28 25.76
C SER A 171 13.30 -3.33 24.89
N ILE A 172 12.73 -3.71 23.75
CA ILE A 172 13.31 -4.69 22.84
C ILE A 172 14.38 -4.00 21.95
N PRO A 173 15.44 -4.66 21.46
CA PRO A 173 16.31 -4.07 20.45
C PRO A 173 15.62 -3.92 19.09
N GLU A 174 15.88 -2.85 18.33
CA GLU A 174 15.29 -2.67 16.98
C GLU A 174 15.76 -3.74 15.97
N SER A 175 16.92 -4.35 16.22
CA SER A 175 17.51 -5.40 15.38
C SER A 175 16.90 -6.79 15.61
N SER A 176 16.06 -6.96 16.64
CA SER A 176 15.44 -8.23 16.96
C SER A 176 14.27 -8.54 16.01
N ASP A 177 14.01 -9.83 15.85
CA ASP A 177 12.78 -10.31 15.25
C ASP A 177 11.80 -10.68 16.40
N LEU A 178 10.50 -10.46 16.21
CA LEU A 178 9.45 -10.80 17.18
C LEU A 178 8.70 -12.01 16.72
N VAL A 179 8.51 -12.97 17.61
CA VAL A 179 7.54 -14.04 17.51
C VAL A 179 6.28 -13.62 18.25
N LEU A 180 5.20 -13.44 17.51
CA LEU A 180 3.86 -13.19 18.05
C LEU A 180 3.09 -14.51 18.12
N SER A 181 2.41 -14.75 19.23
CA SER A 181 1.51 -15.88 19.44
C SER A 181 0.25 -15.40 20.13
N LEU A 182 -0.91 -15.65 19.53
CA LEU A 182 -2.21 -15.21 20.05
C LEU A 182 -2.97 -16.41 20.62
N ASP A 183 -3.27 -16.41 21.91
CA ASP A 183 -4.04 -17.47 22.58
C ASP A 183 -5.24 -16.87 23.34
N PRO A 184 -6.19 -17.66 23.85
CA PRO A 184 -7.35 -17.14 24.57
C PRO A 184 -7.03 -16.24 25.78
N ASP A 185 -5.83 -16.35 26.35
CA ASP A 185 -5.41 -15.52 27.48
C ASP A 185 -4.77 -14.19 27.02
N GLY A 186 -4.39 -14.07 25.73
CA GLY A 186 -3.99 -12.82 25.10
C GLY A 186 -2.87 -12.94 24.06
N LEU A 187 -2.05 -11.89 23.92
CA LEU A 187 -0.94 -11.84 22.97
C LEU A 187 0.39 -12.06 23.69
N PHE A 188 1.10 -13.10 23.27
CA PHE A 188 2.46 -13.37 23.67
C PHE A 188 3.44 -12.85 22.61
N ILE A 189 4.41 -12.04 23.04
CA ILE A 189 5.45 -11.45 22.21
C ILE A 189 6.80 -11.93 22.74
N LYS A 190 7.57 -12.62 21.91
CA LYS A 190 8.89 -13.13 22.27
C LYS A 190 9.93 -12.65 21.26
N THR A 191 11.11 -12.24 21.73
CA THR A 191 12.23 -11.95 20.82
C THR A 191 12.89 -13.24 20.35
N THR A 192 13.25 -13.31 19.07
CA THR A 192 14.14 -14.35 18.52
C THR A 192 15.44 -13.74 18.07
N ASP A 193 16.54 -14.41 18.42
CA ASP A 193 17.90 -14.00 18.05
C ASP A 193 18.35 -14.85 16.85
N ALA A 194 17.58 -14.81 15.76
CA ALA A 194 17.83 -15.66 14.59
C ALA A 194 19.03 -15.17 13.75
N LYS A 195 19.44 -13.90 13.89
CA LYS A 195 20.46 -13.25 13.05
C LYS A 195 21.89 -13.40 13.57
N HIS A 196 22.06 -13.89 14.79
CA HIS A 196 23.36 -14.17 15.35
C HIS A 196 23.40 -15.65 15.67
N GLY A 197 24.24 -16.42 14.98
CA GLY A 197 24.57 -17.82 15.31
C GLY A 197 25.27 -17.97 16.67
N CYS A 198 24.83 -17.19 17.66
CA CYS A 198 25.16 -17.27 19.05
C CYS A 198 24.76 -18.66 19.53
N VAL A 199 25.78 -19.36 20.01
CA VAL A 199 25.64 -20.56 20.84
C VAL A 199 24.53 -20.31 21.85
N ALA A 200 23.58 -21.25 21.93
CA ALA A 200 22.27 -21.16 22.59
C ALA A 200 22.26 -20.74 24.09
N ASP A 201 23.41 -20.43 24.70
CA ASP A 201 23.56 -20.28 26.14
C ASP A 201 23.61 -18.82 26.65
N GLN A 202 23.56 -17.78 25.79
CA GLN A 202 23.69 -16.38 26.25
C GLN A 202 22.73 -15.34 25.64
N ALA A 203 21.84 -15.73 24.73
CA ALA A 203 20.86 -14.79 24.18
C ALA A 203 19.75 -14.54 25.22
N VAL A 204 19.70 -13.33 25.79
CA VAL A 204 18.59 -12.91 26.66
C VAL A 204 17.32 -12.82 25.81
N SER A 205 16.41 -13.78 25.98
CA SER A 205 15.09 -13.72 25.35
C SER A 205 14.16 -12.85 26.19
N THR A 206 13.63 -11.79 25.60
CA THR A 206 12.58 -10.98 26.22
C THR A 206 11.23 -11.56 25.82
N SER A 207 10.41 -11.92 26.81
CA SER A 207 9.01 -12.32 26.60
C SER A 207 8.07 -11.35 27.30
N LEU A 208 7.06 -10.90 26.58
CA LEU A 208 6.01 -10.03 27.07
C LEU A 208 4.66 -10.67 26.79
N ARG A 209 3.74 -10.60 27.76
CA ARG A 209 2.37 -11.09 27.62
C ARG A 209 1.42 -9.92 27.86
N LEU A 210 0.61 -9.62 26.86
CA LEU A 210 -0.58 -8.79 26.99
C LEU A 210 -1.76 -9.69 27.28
N SER A 211 -2.49 -9.38 28.34
CA SER A 211 -3.67 -10.11 28.78
C SER A 211 -4.89 -9.73 27.97
N SER A 212 -5.92 -10.58 27.93
CA SER A 212 -7.17 -10.28 27.21
C SER A 212 -7.83 -8.96 27.63
N SER A 213 -7.61 -8.48 28.86
CA SER A 213 -8.12 -7.17 29.32
C SER A 213 -7.40 -5.95 28.75
N ASP A 214 -6.26 -6.14 28.09
CA ASP A 214 -5.48 -5.07 27.45
C ASP A 214 -5.97 -4.75 26.03
N PHE A 215 -6.96 -5.50 25.51
CA PHE A 215 -7.47 -5.38 24.15
C PHE A 215 -8.84 -4.72 24.14
N ASP A 216 -9.06 -3.84 23.16
CA ASP A 216 -10.39 -3.29 22.88
C ASP A 216 -11.28 -4.37 22.26
N ASN A 217 -10.69 -5.25 21.44
CA ASN A 217 -11.37 -6.34 20.75
C ASN A 217 -10.38 -7.44 20.38
N ILE A 218 -10.71 -8.69 20.71
CA ILE A 218 -9.98 -9.88 20.28
C ILE A 218 -10.98 -10.88 19.68
N LYS A 219 -10.81 -11.21 18.40
CA LYS A 219 -11.62 -12.22 17.71
C LYS A 219 -10.71 -13.28 17.14
N PHE A 220 -10.97 -14.53 17.52
CA PHE A 220 -10.28 -15.67 16.92
C PHE A 220 -11.01 -16.07 15.64
N GLY A 221 -10.22 -16.21 14.58
CA GLY A 221 -10.67 -16.62 13.27
C GLY A 221 -10.90 -18.13 13.14
N GLU A 222 -11.24 -18.57 11.92
CA GLU A 222 -11.36 -19.99 11.59
C GLU A 222 -9.97 -20.56 11.25
N GLY A 223 -9.34 -21.24 12.21
CA GLY A 223 -8.02 -21.84 12.00
C GLY A 223 -7.26 -22.10 13.30
N PRO A 224 -6.08 -22.73 13.24
CA PRO A 224 -5.21 -22.82 14.41
C PRO A 224 -4.88 -21.42 14.91
N SER A 225 -4.80 -21.26 16.24
CA SER A 225 -4.30 -20.03 16.86
C SER A 225 -2.98 -19.64 16.17
N PRO A 226 -2.80 -18.37 15.75
CA PRO A 226 -1.65 -17.95 14.99
C PRO A 226 -0.46 -18.05 15.92
N SER A 227 0.21 -19.18 15.80
CA SER A 227 1.36 -19.57 16.57
C SER A 227 2.56 -19.27 15.70
N CYS A 228 3.38 -18.34 16.15
CA CYS A 228 4.67 -17.97 15.56
C CYS A 228 4.64 -17.14 14.26
N LEU A 229 4.16 -15.90 14.36
CA LEU A 229 4.42 -14.87 13.33
C LEU A 229 5.74 -14.17 13.64
N SER A 230 6.72 -14.22 12.73
CA SER A 230 8.03 -13.60 12.93
C SER A 230 8.14 -12.27 12.19
N ILE A 231 8.10 -11.12 12.88
CA ILE A 231 8.15 -9.79 12.25
C ILE A 231 9.37 -8.97 12.70
N GLU A 232 9.90 -8.12 11.82
CA GLU A 232 10.99 -7.22 12.19
C GLU A 232 10.47 -6.09 13.11
N VAL A 233 11.07 -5.96 14.30
CA VAL A 233 10.67 -4.97 15.32
C VAL A 233 10.69 -3.53 14.78
N LYS A 234 11.75 -3.20 14.03
CA LYS A 234 12.02 -1.85 13.55
C LYS A 234 10.84 -1.25 12.78
N ASP A 235 10.29 -2.01 11.83
CA ASP A 235 9.23 -1.54 10.94
C ASP A 235 7.90 -1.40 11.70
N LEU A 236 7.58 -2.35 12.59
CA LEU A 236 6.41 -2.25 13.46
C LEU A 236 6.48 -1.06 14.42
N ARG A 237 7.62 -0.85 15.09
CA ARG A 237 7.80 0.30 16.00
C ARG A 237 7.64 1.63 15.29
N LEU A 238 8.22 1.72 14.10
CA LEU A 238 8.15 2.92 13.30
C LEU A 238 6.69 3.28 12.99
N PHE A 239 5.86 2.28 12.69
CA PHE A 239 4.44 2.46 12.42
C PHE A 239 3.65 2.81 13.69
N LEU A 240 3.88 2.08 14.78
CA LEU A 240 3.24 2.35 16.06
C LEU A 240 3.54 3.76 16.60
N ALA A 241 4.76 4.26 16.42
CA ALA A 241 5.12 5.60 16.85
C ALA A 241 4.32 6.69 16.11
N LEU A 242 4.02 6.49 14.81
CA LEU A 242 3.14 7.38 14.05
C LEU A 242 1.70 7.28 14.57
N VAL A 243 1.14 6.07 14.56
CA VAL A 243 -0.26 5.77 14.93
C VAL A 243 -0.58 6.26 16.34
N ALA A 244 0.29 5.95 17.33
CA ALA A 244 0.11 6.37 18.71
C ALA A 244 0.18 7.89 18.88
N GLY A 245 1.08 8.56 18.13
CA GLY A 245 1.20 10.02 18.17
C GLY A 245 0.01 10.76 17.57
N GLU A 246 -0.77 10.08 16.72
CA GLU A 246 -1.99 10.61 16.11
C GLU A 246 -3.28 10.18 16.84
N GLY A 247 -3.19 9.26 17.81
CA GLY A 247 -4.35 8.70 18.51
C GLY A 247 -5.26 7.87 17.61
N TRP A 248 -4.72 7.27 16.54
CA TRP A 248 -5.51 6.42 15.64
C TRP A 248 -5.77 5.04 16.26
N LYS A 249 -6.89 4.41 15.88
CA LYS A 249 -7.18 3.02 16.26
C LYS A 249 -6.20 2.08 15.56
N PHE A 250 -5.83 1.00 16.20
CA PHE A 250 -4.83 0.05 15.69
C PHE A 250 -5.38 -1.36 15.73
N HIS A 251 -5.33 -2.02 14.57
CA HIS A 251 -5.82 -3.36 14.36
C HIS A 251 -4.76 -4.22 13.69
N MET A 252 -4.59 -5.45 14.15
CA MET A 252 -3.76 -6.46 13.52
C MET A 252 -4.60 -7.66 13.11
N PHE A 253 -4.29 -8.22 11.95
CA PHE A 253 -4.97 -9.37 11.36
C PHE A 253 -3.97 -10.52 11.14
N PRO A 254 -3.59 -11.24 12.20
CA PRO A 254 -2.75 -12.42 12.08
C PRO A 254 -3.54 -13.59 11.46
N ARG A 255 -2.89 -14.34 10.56
CA ARG A 255 -3.51 -15.52 9.89
C ARG A 255 -2.92 -16.83 10.38
N GLY A 256 -1.61 -16.98 10.21
CA GLY A 256 -0.87 -18.17 10.61
C GLY A 256 0.62 -18.03 10.35
N PRO A 257 1.45 -18.95 10.85
CA PRO A 257 2.89 -18.94 10.60
C PRO A 257 3.20 -18.96 9.09
N GLY A 258 4.07 -18.06 8.65
CA GLY A 258 4.42 -17.88 7.23
C GLY A 258 3.58 -16.83 6.49
N ASP A 259 2.37 -16.55 6.97
CA ASP A 259 1.54 -15.50 6.38
C ASP A 259 2.02 -14.11 6.81
N PRO A 260 1.87 -13.10 5.94
CA PRO A 260 2.13 -11.74 6.33
C PRO A 260 1.09 -11.25 7.35
N VAL A 261 1.53 -10.44 8.29
CA VAL A 261 0.65 -9.74 9.23
C VAL A 261 0.15 -8.48 8.56
N PHE A 262 -1.17 -8.40 8.38
CA PHE A 262 -1.82 -7.18 7.95
C PHE A 262 -2.15 -6.32 9.16
N ILE A 263 -1.84 -5.03 9.08
CA ILE A 263 -2.08 -4.03 10.11
C ILE A 263 -2.89 -2.91 9.49
N TRP A 264 -3.94 -2.49 10.18
CA TRP A 264 -4.81 -1.39 9.78
C TRP A 264 -4.88 -0.33 10.88
N SER A 265 -4.93 0.92 10.48
CA SER A 265 -5.15 2.04 11.39
C SER A 265 -5.95 3.16 10.74
N SER A 266 -6.90 3.74 11.47
CA SER A 266 -7.77 4.81 10.98
C SER A 266 -8.10 5.82 12.08
N GLN A 267 -8.47 7.04 11.64
CA GLN A 267 -9.06 8.05 12.50
C GLN A 267 -10.53 7.75 12.87
N SER A 268 -11.25 7.05 11.99
CA SER A 268 -12.67 6.72 12.18
C SER A 268 -12.86 5.43 12.99
N GLU A 269 -14.02 5.33 13.64
CA GLU A 269 -14.40 4.18 14.47
C GLU A 269 -14.97 2.99 13.69
N GLU A 270 -15.20 3.11 12.38
CA GLU A 270 -15.84 2.08 11.57
C GLU A 270 -14.90 0.87 11.35
N GLU A 271 -15.00 -0.13 12.24
CA GLU A 271 -14.28 -1.40 12.14
C GLU A 271 -14.81 -2.32 11.02
N GLU A 272 -16.05 -2.12 10.56
CA GLU A 272 -16.78 -3.16 9.83
C GLU A 272 -16.38 -3.33 8.36
N ASN A 273 -15.60 -2.40 7.80
CA ASN A 273 -15.34 -2.37 6.37
C ASN A 273 -13.87 -2.09 6.04
N ILE A 274 -12.92 -2.83 6.61
CA ILE A 274 -11.47 -2.65 6.33
C ILE A 274 -11.12 -2.83 4.83
N ASP A 275 -11.99 -3.46 4.04
CA ASP A 275 -11.87 -3.53 2.56
C ASP A 275 -12.24 -2.21 1.85
N LEU A 276 -12.91 -1.31 2.56
CA LEU A 276 -13.48 -0.06 2.06
C LEU A 276 -13.02 1.08 2.97
N VAL A 277 -12.24 2.00 2.44
CA VAL A 277 -12.04 3.31 3.08
C VAL A 277 -13.39 4.03 3.06
N SER A 278 -14.32 3.68 3.94
CA SER A 278 -15.59 4.36 4.11
C SER A 278 -15.34 5.60 4.95
N GLY A 279 -15.53 6.76 4.33
CA GLY A 279 -15.83 7.98 5.07
C GLY A 279 -14.64 8.72 5.68
N GLY A 280 -13.85 9.39 4.83
CA GLY A 280 -13.13 10.60 5.20
C GLY A 280 -11.90 10.47 6.11
N GLY A 281 -10.99 11.44 6.02
CA GLY A 281 -9.80 11.54 6.88
C GLY A 281 -8.64 10.67 6.42
N VAL A 282 -7.83 10.21 7.38
CA VAL A 282 -6.61 9.41 7.14
C VAL A 282 -6.82 7.95 7.54
N SER A 283 -6.44 7.05 6.63
CA SER A 283 -6.31 5.62 6.90
C SER A 283 -4.93 5.12 6.49
N ALA A 284 -4.43 4.10 7.19
CA ALA A 284 -3.11 3.53 6.96
C ALA A 284 -3.15 2.01 7.04
N ALA A 285 -2.42 1.37 6.13
CA ALA A 285 -2.20 -0.07 6.10
C ALA A 285 -0.71 -0.37 6.13
N MET A 286 -0.34 -1.44 6.81
CA MET A 286 0.98 -2.01 6.76
C MET A 286 0.88 -3.53 6.59
N LEU A 287 1.74 -4.09 5.75
CA LEU A 287 1.91 -5.52 5.57
C LEU A 287 3.33 -5.87 5.99
N LEU A 288 3.46 -6.78 6.95
CA LEU A 288 4.73 -7.26 7.47
C LEU A 288 4.89 -8.75 7.14
N ALA A 289 5.92 -9.10 6.37
CA ALA A 289 6.22 -10.49 6.04
C ALA A 289 6.69 -11.29 7.26
N SER A 290 6.30 -12.56 7.33
CA SER A 290 6.85 -13.50 8.31
C SER A 290 8.26 -13.96 7.92
N ALA A 291 9.20 -13.96 8.87
CA ALA A 291 10.60 -14.37 8.64
C ALA A 291 10.77 -15.85 8.24
N SER A 292 9.77 -16.71 8.51
CA SER A 292 9.76 -18.11 8.06
C SER A 292 9.73 -18.28 6.54
N ASN A 293 9.46 -17.21 5.78
CA ASN A 293 9.49 -17.16 4.31
C ASN A 293 10.66 -16.31 3.77
N ALA A 294 11.74 -16.12 4.53
CA ALA A 294 12.88 -15.30 4.08
C ALA A 294 13.64 -15.89 2.86
N GLU A 295 13.45 -17.18 2.54
CA GLU A 295 13.91 -17.81 1.30
C GLU A 295 12.92 -17.64 0.13
N ASP A 296 11.65 -17.31 0.44
CA ASP A 296 10.54 -17.01 -0.50
C ASP A 296 10.22 -15.50 -0.57
N LYS A 297 11.25 -14.64 -0.52
CA LYS A 297 11.15 -13.17 -0.71
C LYS A 297 10.56 -12.71 -2.06
N GLN A 298 10.02 -13.64 -2.86
CA GLN A 298 9.32 -13.40 -4.12
C GLN A 298 7.80 -13.25 -3.99
N ASN A 299 7.20 -13.50 -2.82
CA ASN A 299 5.72 -13.51 -2.69
C ASN A 299 5.03 -12.14 -2.54
N PHE A 300 5.74 -11.03 -2.77
CA PHE A 300 5.09 -9.75 -3.08
C PHE A 300 4.68 -9.75 -4.55
N GLU A 301 3.66 -10.52 -4.89
CA GLU A 301 3.12 -10.50 -6.24
C GLU A 301 2.50 -9.11 -6.50
N THR A 302 3.09 -8.35 -7.41
CA THR A 302 2.43 -7.17 -7.95
C THR A 302 1.30 -7.61 -8.87
N ILE A 303 0.21 -6.83 -8.96
CA ILE A 303 -0.88 -7.12 -9.91
C ILE A 303 -0.33 -7.26 -11.34
N SER A 304 0.72 -6.49 -11.69
CA SER A 304 1.44 -6.64 -12.97
C SER A 304 2.11 -8.01 -13.15
N ASP A 305 2.61 -8.65 -12.09
CA ASP A 305 3.20 -9.99 -12.16
C ASP A 305 2.12 -11.07 -12.29
N ILE A 306 0.96 -10.87 -11.66
CA ILE A 306 -0.20 -11.77 -11.76
C ILE A 306 -0.80 -11.71 -13.17
N GLU A 307 -0.98 -10.50 -13.73
CA GLU A 307 -1.47 -10.31 -15.11
C GLU A 307 -0.46 -10.81 -16.16
N ALA A 308 0.84 -10.64 -15.92
CA ALA A 308 1.90 -11.21 -16.76
C ALA A 308 1.95 -12.75 -16.67
N LYS A 309 1.69 -13.34 -15.50
CA LYS A 309 1.61 -14.80 -15.33
C LYS A 309 0.33 -15.37 -15.95
N GLN A 310 -0.80 -14.67 -15.86
CA GLN A 310 -2.07 -15.10 -16.48
C GLN A 310 -2.05 -14.97 -18.01
N SER A 311 -1.43 -13.91 -18.56
CA SER A 311 -1.24 -13.77 -20.01
C SER A 311 -0.23 -14.80 -20.58
N ARG A 312 0.79 -15.19 -19.80
CA ARG A 312 1.69 -16.32 -20.14
C ARG A 312 1.04 -17.69 -20.02
N SER A 313 0.11 -17.86 -19.08
CA SER A 313 -0.70 -19.09 -18.97
C SER A 313 -1.61 -19.28 -20.19
N ASN A 314 -2.29 -18.21 -20.63
CA ASN A 314 -3.20 -18.26 -21.79
C ASN A 314 -2.48 -18.43 -23.15
N THR A 315 -1.18 -18.13 -23.23
CA THR A 315 -0.39 -18.36 -24.44
C THR A 315 0.20 -19.77 -24.52
N ASN A 316 0.29 -20.50 -23.40
CA ASN A 316 0.77 -21.88 -23.37
C ASN A 316 -0.34 -22.92 -23.61
N THR A 317 -1.60 -22.63 -23.28
CA THR A 317 -2.74 -23.50 -23.64
C THR A 317 -3.09 -23.43 -25.13
N ALA A 318 -2.78 -22.33 -25.81
CA ALA A 318 -3.01 -22.18 -27.25
C ALA A 318 -1.96 -22.86 -28.15
N ARG A 319 -0.91 -23.47 -27.57
CA ARG A 319 0.17 -24.16 -28.31
C ARG A 319 0.28 -25.68 -28.04
N GLN A 320 -0.67 -26.27 -27.32
CA GLN A 320 -0.68 -27.72 -27.01
C GLN A 320 -1.83 -28.53 -27.63
N HIS A 321 -2.54 -28.01 -28.64
CA HIS A 321 -3.40 -28.83 -29.49
C HIS A 321 -2.96 -28.75 -30.95
N GLY A 322 -2.07 -29.66 -31.33
CA GLY A 322 -1.68 -29.81 -32.72
C GLY A 322 -0.65 -30.92 -32.93
N THR A 323 -1.01 -32.17 -32.64
CA THR A 323 -0.59 -33.39 -33.39
C THR A 323 -1.07 -34.65 -32.68
N ILE A 324 -2.10 -35.32 -33.23
CA ILE A 324 -2.18 -36.79 -33.25
C ILE A 324 -2.75 -37.17 -34.62
N ASP A 325 -1.99 -37.99 -35.34
CA ASP A 325 -2.27 -38.50 -36.67
C ASP A 325 -3.33 -39.61 -36.68
N ARG A 326 -4.13 -39.55 -37.75
CA ARG A 326 -4.85 -40.57 -38.54
C ARG A 326 -4.79 -42.05 -38.15
N GLU A 327 -5.96 -42.69 -38.23
CA GLU A 327 -6.25 -43.90 -39.03
C GLU A 327 -7.75 -43.90 -39.39
N GLN A 328 -8.07 -43.67 -40.67
CA GLN A 328 -8.73 -44.59 -41.63
C GLN A 328 -10.18 -44.98 -41.29
N ASP A 329 -11.13 -44.46 -42.08
CA ASP A 329 -11.91 -45.32 -42.97
C ASP A 329 -12.55 -44.54 -44.12
N ILE A 330 -12.50 -45.17 -45.29
CA ILE A 330 -12.93 -44.68 -46.60
C ILE A 330 -14.36 -45.19 -46.85
N VAL A 331 -15.29 -44.31 -47.20
CA VAL A 331 -16.42 -44.62 -48.09
C VAL A 331 -16.69 -43.39 -48.98
N LEU A 332 -16.49 -43.56 -50.29
CA LEU A 332 -16.95 -42.68 -51.38
C LEU A 332 -18.27 -43.26 -51.95
N PRO A 333 -18.91 -42.62 -52.95
CA PRO A 333 -19.25 -41.20 -53.16
C PRO A 333 -20.77 -41.08 -53.46
N ASN A 334 -21.27 -39.87 -53.74
CA ASN A 334 -22.18 -39.70 -54.88
C ASN A 334 -22.28 -38.24 -55.33
N ASP A 335 -22.26 -38.13 -56.66
CA ASP A 335 -22.30 -36.98 -57.55
C ASP A 335 -23.64 -36.23 -57.55
N ASP A 336 -23.61 -35.15 -58.34
CA ASP A 336 -24.72 -34.36 -58.91
C ASP A 336 -25.19 -33.22 -57.99
N SER A 337 -25.29 -31.96 -58.42
CA SER A 337 -25.19 -31.30 -59.72
C SER A 337 -25.38 -29.80 -59.43
N ASP A 338 -24.84 -28.93 -60.29
CA ASP A 338 -25.35 -27.63 -60.75
C ASP A 338 -25.88 -26.62 -59.70
N THR A 339 -25.51 -25.35 -59.68
CA THR A 339 -25.83 -24.38 -60.74
C THR A 339 -25.10 -23.03 -60.47
N GLU A 340 -24.46 -22.51 -61.52
CA GLU A 340 -24.34 -21.10 -61.99
C GLU A 340 -24.16 -19.92 -60.98
N ILE A 341 -23.03 -19.20 -61.04
CA ILE A 341 -22.74 -17.99 -61.86
C ILE A 341 -23.63 -16.79 -61.52
N GLY A 342 -23.01 -15.65 -61.15
CA GLY A 342 -23.64 -14.35 -61.39
C GLY A 342 -23.18 -13.13 -60.59
N ALA A 343 -22.06 -12.53 -61.01
CA ALA A 343 -21.86 -11.08 -61.17
C ALA A 343 -22.06 -10.09 -59.98
N THR A 344 -20.93 -9.55 -59.51
CA THR A 344 -20.73 -8.10 -59.22
C THR A 344 -20.83 -7.30 -60.55
N PRO A 345 -20.92 -5.94 -60.65
CA PRO A 345 -20.78 -4.84 -59.66
C PRO A 345 -21.79 -3.65 -59.95
N PRO A 346 -21.46 -2.33 -59.82
CA PRO A 346 -21.29 -1.49 -58.61
C PRO A 346 -22.15 -0.17 -58.60
N ARG A 347 -21.91 0.64 -57.57
CA ARG A 347 -22.09 2.13 -57.45
C ARG A 347 -23.52 2.70 -57.30
N LYS A 348 -23.81 3.24 -56.11
CA LYS A 348 -23.55 4.65 -55.76
C LYS A 348 -23.52 4.84 -54.25
#